data_AF-A0A0K8SVW8-F1
#
_entry.id   AF-A0A0K8SVW8-F1
#
_cell.length_a   1.000
_cell.length_b   1.000
_cell.length_c   1.000
_cell.angle_alpha   90.00
_cell.angle_beta   90.00
_cell.angle_gamma   90.00
#
_symmetry.space_group_name_H-M   'P 1'
#
loop_
_entity.id
_entity.type
_entity.pdbx_description
1 polymer ?
#
loop_
_entity_poly.entity_id
_entity_poly.type
_entity_poly.pdbx_seq_one_letter_code
_entity_poly.pdbx_strand_id
1 'polypeptide(L)'
;MYIIPYLMHMALYVINTTRCSGREVKALNSYLEDSRVELAWEAEGPFYWATLSLLVQSPERWGQTRLRHLTRLLVTAHVRSMSPTPLTTVSVSDVTLRPFPIYRSALLFFALIDAIYNNHFKKVVVTSEEQWASSLADYIRHNDEALVKSSDRLMSIYNDELLPCASLDEFFDVLGLLGEVTDPAGFITETLATYV
;
A
#
# COMPACT_ATOMS: atom_id res chain seq x y z
N MET A 1 16.99 -5.87 -1.82
CA MET A 1 15.82 -6.78 -1.63
C MET A 1 15.54 -7.53 -2.94
N TYR A 2 16.38 -8.49 -3.33
CA TYR A 2 16.19 -9.21 -4.60
C TYR A 2 15.04 -10.22 -4.58
N ILE A 3 14.54 -10.55 -3.39
CA ILE A 3 13.51 -11.57 -3.20
C ILE A 3 12.10 -11.11 -3.61
N ILE A 4 11.81 -9.80 -3.60
CA ILE A 4 10.44 -9.30 -3.85
C ILE A 4 9.91 -9.73 -5.23
N PRO A 5 10.61 -9.47 -6.35
CA PRO A 5 10.10 -9.86 -7.67
C PRO A 5 9.86 -11.37 -7.78
N TYR A 6 10.69 -12.20 -7.16
CA TYR A 6 10.52 -13.65 -7.18
C TYR A 6 9.32 -14.12 -6.35
N LEU A 7 9.10 -13.53 -5.16
CA LEU A 7 7.89 -13.82 -4.36
C LEU A 7 6.62 -13.39 -5.11
N MET A 8 6.66 -12.23 -5.75
CA MET A 8 5.58 -11.77 -6.60
C MET A 8 5.33 -12.73 -7.77
N HIS A 9 6.38 -13.18 -8.45
CA HIS A 9 6.25 -14.14 -9.55
C HIS A 9 5.57 -15.45 -9.09
N MET A 10 5.89 -15.93 -7.88
CA MET A 10 5.22 -17.11 -7.30
C MET A 10 3.73 -16.85 -7.02
N ALA A 11 3.38 -15.69 -6.46
CA ALA A 11 1.99 -15.32 -6.22
C ALA A 11 1.20 -15.14 -7.54
N LEU A 12 1.82 -14.50 -8.53
CA LEU A 12 1.25 -14.31 -9.87
C LEU A 12 1.07 -15.63 -10.60
N TYR A 13 1.99 -16.59 -10.43
CA TYR A 13 1.82 -17.94 -10.97
C TYR A 13 0.52 -18.58 -10.45
N VAL A 14 0.25 -18.48 -9.15
CA VAL A 14 -1.00 -18.99 -8.56
C VAL A 14 -2.21 -18.23 -9.09
N ILE A 15 -2.16 -16.90 -9.12
CA ILE A 15 -3.27 -16.07 -9.62
C ILE A 15 -3.62 -16.41 -11.08
N ASN A 16 -2.61 -16.54 -11.94
CA ASN A 16 -2.79 -16.81 -13.36
C ASN A 16 -3.25 -18.26 -13.62
N THR A 17 -2.68 -19.25 -12.93
CA THR A 17 -3.05 -20.67 -13.12
C THR A 17 -4.43 -21.01 -12.56
N THR A 18 -4.83 -20.40 -11.43
CA THR A 18 -6.17 -20.56 -10.84
C THR A 18 -7.20 -19.62 -11.43
N ARG A 19 -6.78 -18.67 -12.28
CA ARG A 19 -7.63 -17.65 -12.92
C ARG A 19 -8.46 -16.84 -11.91
N CYS A 20 -7.90 -16.59 -10.71
CA CYS A 20 -8.62 -15.91 -9.64
C CYS A 20 -8.52 -14.37 -9.68
N SER A 21 -7.72 -13.77 -10.58
CA SER A 21 -7.46 -12.32 -10.62
C SER A 21 -8.74 -11.47 -10.55
N GLY A 22 -9.76 -11.79 -11.35
CA GLY A 22 -11.03 -11.03 -11.35
C GLY A 22 -11.77 -11.09 -10.00
N ARG A 23 -11.70 -12.22 -9.30
CA ARG A 23 -12.27 -12.36 -7.94
C ARG A 23 -11.50 -11.50 -6.95
N GLU A 24 -10.17 -11.54 -7.00
CA GLU A 24 -9.30 -10.75 -6.10
C GLU A 24 -9.49 -9.25 -6.31
N VAL A 25 -9.58 -8.79 -7.57
CA VAL A 25 -9.88 -7.38 -7.89
C VAL A 25 -11.23 -6.96 -7.32
N LYS A 26 -12.26 -7.79 -7.46
CA LYS A 26 -13.59 -7.49 -6.91
C LYS A 26 -13.56 -7.42 -5.38
N ALA A 27 -12.88 -8.36 -4.73
CA ALA A 27 -12.72 -8.40 -3.28
C ALA A 27 -11.97 -7.17 -2.76
N LEU A 28 -10.85 -6.80 -3.41
CA LEU A 28 -10.06 -5.62 -3.07
C LEU A 28 -10.90 -4.33 -3.22
N ASN A 29 -11.63 -4.16 -4.33
CA ASN A 29 -12.51 -3.00 -4.49
C ASN A 29 -13.59 -2.96 -3.40
N SER A 30 -14.20 -4.09 -3.05
CA SER A 30 -15.18 -4.17 -1.95
C SER A 30 -14.57 -3.78 -0.60
N TYR A 31 -13.33 -4.21 -0.34
CA TYR A 31 -12.59 -3.85 0.87
C TYR A 31 -12.29 -2.35 0.93
N LEU A 32 -11.97 -1.71 -0.19
CA LEU A 32 -11.68 -0.28 -0.23
C LEU A 32 -12.90 0.57 0.12
N GLU A 33 -14.12 0.08 -0.16
CA GLU A 33 -15.40 0.70 0.23
C GLU A 33 -15.80 0.38 1.68
N ASP A 34 -15.09 -0.53 2.35
CA ASP A 34 -15.45 -1.00 3.70
C ASP A 34 -14.87 -0.09 4.79
N SER A 35 -15.77 0.60 5.51
CA SER A 35 -15.42 1.52 6.61
C SER A 35 -15.27 0.84 7.97
N ARG A 36 -15.32 -0.50 8.04
CA ARG A 36 -15.15 -1.23 9.31
C ARG A 36 -13.73 -1.10 9.85
N VAL A 37 -13.64 -0.77 11.14
CA VAL A 37 -12.39 -0.57 11.88
C VAL A 37 -11.78 -1.91 12.32
N GLU A 38 -12.62 -2.93 12.53
CA GLU A 38 -12.23 -4.27 12.97
C GLU A 38 -11.25 -4.95 11.99
N LEU A 39 -11.31 -4.55 10.72
CA LEU A 39 -10.39 -4.99 9.68
C LEU A 39 -8.91 -4.68 10.02
N ALA A 40 -8.65 -3.76 10.96
CA ALA A 40 -7.33 -3.52 11.51
C ALA A 40 -6.73 -4.74 12.24
N TRP A 41 -7.48 -5.76 12.64
CA TRP A 41 -6.95 -6.98 13.28
C TRP A 41 -7.15 -8.26 12.46
N GLU A 42 -7.85 -8.17 11.33
CA GLU A 42 -8.07 -9.31 10.45
C GLU A 42 -6.79 -9.74 9.73
N ALA A 43 -6.72 -11.03 9.38
CA ALA A 43 -5.64 -11.57 8.56
C ALA A 43 -5.64 -10.93 7.17
N GLU A 44 -6.82 -10.78 6.55
CA GLU A 44 -7.04 -10.01 5.34
C GLU A 44 -7.32 -8.53 5.67
N GLY A 45 -6.42 -7.93 6.45
CA GLY A 45 -6.47 -6.53 6.86
C GLY A 45 -5.81 -5.57 5.87
N PRO A 46 -5.68 -4.28 6.22
CA PRO A 46 -5.17 -3.26 5.30
C PRO A 46 -3.77 -3.50 4.72
N PHE A 47 -2.86 -4.09 5.50
CA PHE A 47 -1.53 -4.48 5.01
C PHE A 47 -1.59 -5.59 3.96
N TYR A 48 -2.51 -6.55 4.12
CA TYR A 48 -2.71 -7.62 3.14
C TYR A 48 -3.24 -7.05 1.83
N TRP A 49 -4.31 -6.25 1.88
CA TRP A 49 -4.92 -5.69 0.66
C TRP A 49 -4.01 -4.71 -0.06
N ALA A 50 -3.23 -3.91 0.67
CA ALA A 50 -2.21 -3.08 0.07
C ALA A 50 -1.12 -3.94 -0.61
N THR A 51 -0.66 -5.05 -0.01
CA THR A 51 0.27 -5.97 -0.67
C THR A 51 -0.34 -6.60 -1.92
N LEU A 52 -1.59 -7.05 -1.84
CA LEU A 52 -2.29 -7.69 -2.95
C LEU A 52 -2.47 -6.73 -4.14
N SER A 53 -2.63 -5.43 -3.87
CA SER A 53 -2.74 -4.40 -4.92
C SER A 53 -1.60 -4.51 -5.95
N LEU A 54 -0.35 -4.74 -5.50
CA LEU A 54 0.83 -4.92 -6.36
C LEU A 54 0.64 -6.01 -7.43
N LEU A 55 -0.18 -7.03 -7.14
CA LEU A 55 -0.40 -8.19 -8.00
C LEU A 55 -1.62 -8.03 -8.91
N VAL A 56 -2.61 -7.21 -8.52
CA VAL A 56 -3.94 -7.20 -9.16
C VAL A 56 -4.40 -5.81 -9.64
N GLN A 57 -3.68 -4.74 -9.32
CA GLN A 57 -3.94 -3.38 -9.80
C GLN A 57 -2.76 -2.86 -10.60
N SER A 58 -2.99 -2.37 -11.83
CA SER A 58 -1.96 -1.69 -12.60
C SER A 58 -1.49 -0.39 -11.93
N PRO A 59 -0.37 0.21 -12.39
CA PRO A 59 0.06 1.53 -11.91
C PRO A 59 -1.00 2.63 -12.07
N GLU A 60 -1.79 2.60 -13.14
CA GLU A 60 -2.88 3.57 -13.33
C GLU A 60 -3.95 3.41 -12.27
N ARG A 61 -4.37 2.15 -12.03
CA ARG A 61 -5.37 1.85 -11.01
C ARG A 61 -4.88 2.17 -9.60
N TRP A 62 -3.62 1.87 -9.29
CA TRP A 62 -2.97 2.25 -8.04
C TRP A 62 -3.01 3.76 -7.84
N GLY A 63 -2.70 4.56 -8.86
CA GLY A 63 -2.80 6.02 -8.77
C GLY A 63 -4.18 6.51 -8.31
N GLN A 64 -5.26 5.81 -8.70
CA GLN A 64 -6.64 6.13 -8.30
C GLN A 64 -7.00 5.63 -6.88
N THR A 65 -6.36 4.57 -6.40
CA THR A 65 -6.73 3.89 -5.14
C THR A 65 -5.74 4.09 -4.00
N ARG A 66 -4.53 4.59 -4.27
CA ARG A 66 -3.42 4.67 -3.31
C ARG A 66 -3.78 5.44 -2.04
N LEU A 67 -4.47 6.59 -2.17
CA LEU A 67 -4.88 7.37 -1.00
C LEU A 67 -5.86 6.60 -0.12
N ARG A 68 -6.73 5.77 -0.71
CA ARG A 68 -7.65 4.92 0.05
C ARG A 68 -6.89 3.85 0.83
N HIS A 69 -5.87 3.25 0.22
CA HIS A 69 -4.97 2.33 0.95
C HIS A 69 -4.23 3.05 2.08
N LEU A 70 -3.72 4.26 1.83
CA LEU A 70 -3.05 5.08 2.84
C LEU A 70 -3.96 5.39 4.02
N THR A 71 -5.18 5.88 3.77
CA THR A 71 -6.21 6.13 4.79
C THR A 71 -6.44 4.90 5.66
N ARG A 72 -6.62 3.72 5.05
CA ARG A 72 -6.88 2.47 5.79
C ARG A 72 -5.69 2.03 6.63
N LEU A 73 -4.47 2.21 6.13
CA LEU A 73 -3.24 1.91 6.88
C LEU A 73 -3.05 2.87 8.07
N LEU A 74 -3.34 4.16 7.88
CA LEU A 74 -3.27 5.17 8.95
C LEU A 74 -4.29 4.90 10.06
N VAL A 75 -5.53 4.57 9.71
CA VAL A 75 -6.56 4.15 10.67
C VAL A 75 -6.09 2.91 11.43
N THR A 76 -5.54 1.91 10.73
CA THR A 76 -5.01 0.70 11.36
C THR A 76 -3.92 0.99 12.38
N ALA A 77 -2.95 1.84 12.02
CA ALA A 77 -1.89 2.24 12.94
C ALA A 77 -2.44 2.97 14.16
N HIS A 78 -3.41 3.86 13.94
CA HIS A 78 -4.04 4.64 14.98
C HIS A 78 -4.79 3.73 15.98
N VAL A 79 -5.69 2.87 15.51
CA VAL A 79 -6.51 2.04 16.40
C VAL A 79 -5.70 0.99 17.14
N ARG A 80 -4.67 0.43 16.51
CA ARG A 80 -3.72 -0.49 17.17
C ARG A 80 -2.87 0.21 18.24
N SER A 81 -2.64 1.52 18.11
CA SER A 81 -1.94 2.29 19.15
C SER A 81 -2.80 2.54 20.39
N MET A 82 -4.13 2.57 20.23
CA MET A 82 -5.08 2.75 21.32
C MET A 82 -5.40 1.44 22.03
N SER A 83 -5.52 0.34 21.27
CA SER A 83 -5.76 -0.99 21.80
C SER A 83 -4.93 -2.02 21.05
N PRO A 84 -4.05 -2.78 21.73
CA PRO A 84 -3.31 -3.86 21.09
C PRO A 84 -4.22 -5.06 20.74
N THR A 85 -5.36 -5.19 21.41
CA THR A 85 -6.38 -6.21 21.14
C THR A 85 -7.51 -5.67 20.26
N PRO A 86 -8.22 -6.54 19.50
CA PRO A 86 -9.38 -6.13 18.74
C PRO A 86 -10.36 -5.35 19.61
N LEU A 87 -10.77 -4.17 19.15
CA LEU A 87 -11.78 -3.40 19.85
C LEU A 87 -13.08 -4.22 19.86
N THR A 88 -13.72 -4.31 21.03
CA THR A 88 -15.09 -4.84 21.14
C THR A 88 -16.13 -3.84 20.63
N THR A 89 -15.70 -2.62 20.31
CA THR A 89 -16.51 -1.50 19.80
C THR A 89 -16.08 -1.10 18.40
N VAL A 90 -17.07 -0.85 17.53
CA VAL A 90 -16.95 -0.66 16.07
C VAL A 90 -16.36 0.70 15.67
N SER A 91 -16.17 1.65 16.59
CA SER A 91 -15.82 3.04 16.28
C SER A 91 -14.48 3.53 16.85
N VAL A 92 -13.88 4.49 16.15
CA VAL A 92 -12.74 5.29 16.63
C VAL A 92 -13.27 6.28 17.66
N SER A 93 -13.16 5.95 18.96
CA SER A 93 -13.66 6.82 20.03
C SER A 93 -12.80 8.07 20.27
N ASP A 94 -11.53 8.03 19.86
CA ASP A 94 -10.58 9.12 19.97
C ASP A 94 -9.97 9.39 18.58
N VAL A 95 -10.27 10.54 18.00
CA VAL A 95 -9.76 10.98 16.68
C VAL A 95 -8.58 11.95 16.80
N THR A 96 -8.05 12.13 18.01
CA THR A 96 -6.94 13.07 18.23
C THR A 96 -5.69 12.60 17.50
N LEU A 97 -5.07 13.51 16.74
CA LEU A 97 -3.85 13.20 16.01
C LEU A 97 -2.75 12.76 16.99
N ARG A 98 -2.19 11.57 16.75
CA ARG A 98 -1.10 11.01 17.54
C ARG A 98 0.26 11.51 17.02
N PRO A 99 1.34 11.40 17.83
CA PRO A 99 2.69 11.69 17.34
C PRO A 99 3.09 10.83 16.14
N PHE A 100 3.89 11.39 15.22
CA PHE A 100 4.40 10.74 14.01
C PHE A 100 4.89 9.28 14.18
N PRO A 101 5.64 8.92 15.25
CA PRO A 101 6.12 7.54 15.44
C PRO A 101 5.04 6.46 15.42
N ILE A 102 3.79 6.81 15.77
CA ILE A 102 2.64 5.89 15.71
C ILE A 102 2.32 5.49 14.27
N TYR A 103 2.38 6.44 13.34
CA TYR A 103 2.02 6.22 11.93
C TYR A 103 3.20 5.77 11.07
N ARG A 104 4.43 5.91 11.58
CA ARG A 104 5.67 5.70 10.82
C ARG A 104 5.75 4.33 10.14
N SER A 105 5.36 3.25 10.81
CA SER A 105 5.44 1.90 10.22
C SER A 105 4.44 1.71 9.07
N ALA A 106 3.22 2.21 9.22
CA ALA A 106 2.20 2.20 8.17
C ALA A 106 2.59 3.06 6.97
N LEU A 107 3.17 4.24 7.23
CA LEU A 107 3.69 5.15 6.22
C LEU A 107 4.87 4.54 5.45
N LEU A 108 5.84 3.95 6.15
CA LEU A 108 6.96 3.23 5.51
C LEU A 108 6.46 2.07 4.65
N PHE A 109 5.46 1.33 5.12
CA PHE A 109 4.89 0.24 4.35
C PHE A 109 4.20 0.73 3.07
N PHE A 110 3.37 1.76 3.17
CA PHE A 110 2.75 2.41 2.03
C PHE A 110 3.79 2.93 1.03
N ALA A 111 4.80 3.64 1.53
CA ALA A 111 5.91 4.19 0.75
C ALA A 111 6.65 3.11 -0.06
N LEU A 112 6.92 1.95 0.55
CA LEU A 112 7.56 0.85 -0.14
C LEU A 112 6.69 0.28 -1.27
N ILE A 113 5.38 0.18 -1.07
CA ILE A 113 4.44 -0.25 -2.12
C ILE A 113 4.43 0.77 -3.26
N ASP A 114 4.27 2.06 -2.95
CA ASP A 114 4.27 3.13 -3.96
C ASP A 114 5.62 3.19 -4.72
N ALA A 115 6.73 3.00 -4.01
CA ALA A 115 8.05 2.92 -4.63
C ALA A 115 8.20 1.69 -5.54
N ILE A 116 7.60 0.53 -5.23
CA ILE A 116 7.59 -0.63 -6.14
C ILE A 116 6.83 -0.28 -7.42
N TYR A 117 5.66 0.37 -7.33
CA TYR A 117 4.93 0.85 -8.52
C TYR A 117 5.79 1.78 -9.38
N ASN A 118 6.50 2.71 -8.75
CA ASN A 118 7.29 3.72 -9.45
C ASN A 118 8.64 3.20 -10.02
N ASN A 119 9.19 2.11 -9.47
CA ASN A 119 10.52 1.60 -9.84
C ASN A 119 10.51 0.23 -10.53
N HIS A 120 9.71 -0.73 -10.05
CA HIS A 120 9.66 -2.08 -10.61
C HIS A 120 8.73 -2.17 -11.81
N PHE A 121 7.61 -1.45 -11.79
CA PHE A 121 6.57 -1.59 -12.80
C PHE A 121 6.66 -0.59 -13.95
N LYS A 122 7.59 0.37 -13.88
CA LYS A 122 7.72 1.50 -14.82
C LYS A 122 7.84 1.10 -16.29
N LYS A 123 8.35 -0.09 -16.59
CA LYS A 123 8.54 -0.61 -17.96
C LYS A 123 7.58 -1.75 -18.32
N VAL A 124 6.63 -2.08 -17.45
CA VAL A 124 5.61 -3.09 -17.75
C VAL A 124 4.64 -2.49 -18.75
N VAL A 125 4.42 -3.18 -19.87
CA VAL A 125 3.43 -2.77 -20.86
C VAL A 125 2.05 -3.16 -20.34
N VAL A 126 1.20 -2.16 -20.08
CA VAL A 126 -0.18 -2.37 -19.63
C VAL A 126 -1.11 -2.29 -20.83
N THR A 127 -1.67 -3.44 -21.24
CA THR A 127 -2.62 -3.50 -22.37
C THR A 127 -4.06 -3.33 -21.90
N SER A 128 -4.39 -3.89 -20.73
CA SER A 128 -5.66 -3.70 -20.04
C SER A 128 -5.52 -4.09 -18.57
N GLU A 129 -6.42 -3.60 -17.71
CA GLU A 129 -6.43 -3.95 -16.28
C GLU A 129 -6.62 -5.44 -16.04
N GLU A 130 -7.47 -6.09 -16.85
CA GLU A 130 -7.73 -7.53 -16.73
C GLU A 130 -6.50 -8.39 -17.03
N GLN A 131 -5.53 -7.85 -17.78
CA GLN A 131 -4.28 -8.51 -18.14
C GLN A 131 -3.10 -8.06 -17.28
N TRP A 132 -3.33 -7.30 -16.20
CA TRP A 132 -2.24 -6.82 -15.36
C TRP A 132 -1.40 -7.97 -14.78
N ALA A 133 -2.04 -8.96 -14.14
CA ALA A 133 -1.35 -10.07 -13.49
C ALA A 133 -0.55 -10.95 -14.47
N SER A 134 -1.04 -11.13 -15.69
CA SER A 134 -0.34 -11.88 -16.75
C SER A 134 0.83 -11.07 -17.31
N SER A 135 0.63 -9.78 -17.59
CA SER A 135 1.65 -8.87 -18.13
C SER A 135 2.80 -8.67 -17.13
N LEU A 136 2.47 -8.52 -15.85
CA LEU A 136 3.47 -8.37 -14.79
C LEU A 136 4.29 -9.65 -14.61
N ALA A 137 3.65 -10.83 -14.64
CA ALA A 137 4.35 -12.11 -14.53
C ALA A 137 5.34 -12.31 -15.69
N ASP A 138 4.90 -11.99 -16.91
CA ASP A 138 5.74 -12.08 -18.11
C ASP A 138 6.92 -11.10 -18.06
N TYR A 139 6.67 -9.86 -17.63
CA TYR A 139 7.73 -8.88 -17.43
C TYR A 139 8.75 -9.36 -16.40
N ILE A 140 8.30 -9.85 -15.24
CA ILE A 140 9.22 -10.30 -14.18
C ILE A 140 10.10 -11.45 -14.66
N ARG A 141 9.54 -12.39 -15.43
CA ARG A 141 10.26 -13.55 -15.96
C ARG A 141 11.40 -13.18 -16.92
N HIS A 142 11.27 -12.08 -17.65
CA HIS A 142 12.18 -11.71 -18.74
C HIS A 142 13.11 -10.53 -18.43
N ASN A 143 12.93 -9.84 -17.29
CA ASN A 143 13.62 -8.58 -17.00
C ASN A 143 14.45 -8.61 -15.70
N ASP A 144 15.11 -9.74 -15.43
CA ASP A 144 15.85 -9.99 -14.18
C ASP A 144 16.88 -8.88 -13.84
N GLU A 145 17.74 -8.52 -14.79
CA GLU A 145 18.75 -7.46 -14.57
C GLU A 145 18.11 -6.09 -14.25
N ALA A 146 17.00 -5.76 -14.92
CA ALA A 146 16.29 -4.52 -14.66
C ALA A 146 15.64 -4.53 -13.27
N LEU A 147 15.08 -5.67 -12.85
CA LEU A 147 14.49 -5.85 -11.53
C LEU A 147 15.52 -5.79 -10.41
N VAL A 148 16.73 -6.35 -10.62
CA VAL A 148 17.85 -6.23 -9.68
C VAL A 148 18.21 -4.76 -9.47
N LYS A 149 18.36 -4.00 -10.56
CA LYS A 149 18.62 -2.55 -10.51
C LYS A 149 17.50 -1.77 -9.82
N SER A 150 16.23 -2.09 -10.11
CA SER A 150 15.08 -1.47 -9.42
C SER A 150 15.06 -1.80 -7.93
N SER A 151 15.45 -3.02 -7.54
CA SER A 151 15.56 -3.43 -6.14
C SER A 151 16.70 -2.74 -5.39
N ASP A 152 17.81 -2.43 -6.05
CA ASP A 152 18.88 -1.60 -5.47
C ASP A 152 18.39 -0.16 -5.27
N ARG A 153 17.71 0.41 -6.27
CA ARG A 153 17.13 1.75 -6.16
C ARG A 153 16.09 1.84 -5.04
N LEU A 154 15.22 0.84 -4.91
CA LEU A 154 14.24 0.76 -3.82
C LEU A 154 14.92 0.74 -2.45
N MET A 155 16.04 0.03 -2.32
CA MET A 155 16.81 -0.02 -1.08
C MET A 155 17.45 1.33 -0.74
N SER A 156 17.97 2.06 -1.74
CA SER A 156 18.45 3.43 -1.54
C SER A 156 17.33 4.37 -1.11
N ILE A 157 16.17 4.35 -1.78
CA ILE A 157 15.01 5.17 -1.38
C ILE A 157 14.63 4.88 0.08
N TYR A 158 14.59 3.61 0.47
CA TYR A 158 14.27 3.23 1.84
C TYR A 158 15.28 3.78 2.86
N ASN A 159 16.58 3.61 2.63
CA ASN A 159 17.61 3.99 3.59
C ASN A 159 17.90 5.50 3.63
N ASP A 160 17.93 6.13 2.45
CA ASP A 160 18.45 7.48 2.28
C ASP A 160 17.35 8.53 2.28
N GLU A 161 16.12 8.15 1.89
CA GLU A 161 15.00 9.09 1.75
C GLU A 161 13.92 8.81 2.83
N LEU A 162 13.47 7.57 3.00
CA LEU A 162 12.33 7.24 3.87
C LEU A 162 12.68 7.07 5.36
N LEU A 163 13.76 6.36 5.68
CA LEU A 163 14.18 6.15 7.08
C LEU A 163 14.54 7.45 7.82
N PRO A 164 15.20 8.46 7.19
CA PRO A 164 15.56 9.70 7.86
C PRO A 164 14.39 10.60 8.25
N CYS A 165 13.22 10.46 7.63
CA CYS A 165 12.04 11.28 7.92
C CYS A 165 11.70 11.27 9.42
N ALA A 166 11.54 12.46 9.99
CA ALA A 166 11.27 12.69 11.41
C ALA A 166 9.87 13.30 11.66
N SER A 167 9.16 13.70 10.61
CA SER A 167 7.81 14.28 10.70
C SER A 167 6.87 13.78 9.60
N LEU A 168 5.57 14.06 9.76
CA LEU A 168 4.56 13.77 8.75
C LEU A 168 4.78 14.59 7.48
N ASP A 169 5.09 15.88 7.63
CA ASP A 169 5.28 16.80 6.50
C ASP A 169 6.46 16.38 5.63
N GLU A 170 7.60 16.07 6.24
CA GLU A 170 8.77 15.53 5.52
C GLU A 170 8.42 14.23 4.78
N PHE A 171 7.65 13.34 5.41
CA PHE A 171 7.29 12.07 4.80
C PHE A 171 6.36 12.24 3.59
N PHE A 172 5.37 13.12 3.68
CA PHE A 172 4.46 13.42 2.57
C PHE A 172 5.18 14.18 1.45
N ASP A 173 6.16 15.02 1.76
CA ASP A 173 7.00 15.70 0.77
C ASP A 173 7.86 14.69 -0.01
N VAL A 174 8.60 13.82 0.69
CA VAL A 174 9.44 12.79 0.06
C VAL A 174 8.63 11.86 -0.85
N LEU A 175 7.39 11.54 -0.48
CA LEU A 175 6.49 10.74 -1.34
C LEU A 175 5.82 11.52 -2.47
N GLY A 176 6.03 12.83 -2.56
CA GLY A 176 5.35 13.70 -3.53
C GLY A 176 3.84 13.75 -3.33
N LEU A 177 3.35 13.45 -2.12
CA LEU A 177 1.92 13.47 -1.79
C LEU A 177 1.39 14.88 -1.53
N LEU A 178 2.27 15.87 -1.29
CA LEU A 178 1.85 17.25 -1.01
C LEU A 178 1.08 17.94 -2.15
N GLY A 179 1.17 17.41 -3.38
CA GLY A 179 0.33 17.86 -4.50
C GLY A 179 -1.15 17.45 -4.38
N GLU A 180 -1.43 16.36 -3.66
CA GLU A 180 -2.78 15.81 -3.44
C GLU A 180 -3.28 16.08 -2.01
N VAL A 181 -2.37 16.10 -1.03
CA VAL A 181 -2.63 16.31 0.39
C VAL A 181 -1.79 17.48 0.89
N THR A 182 -2.35 18.68 0.90
CA THR A 182 -1.64 19.90 1.26
C THR A 182 -1.40 20.07 2.77
N ASP A 183 -2.23 19.43 3.59
CA ASP A 183 -2.13 19.42 5.06
C ASP A 183 -2.14 17.96 5.56
N PRO A 184 -0.97 17.34 5.79
CA PRO A 184 -0.88 15.95 6.26
C PRO A 184 -1.55 15.74 7.62
N ALA A 185 -1.45 16.70 8.53
CA ALA A 185 -2.06 16.61 9.86
C ALA A 185 -3.59 16.65 9.76
N GLY A 186 -4.12 17.64 9.03
CA GLY A 186 -5.55 17.77 8.73
C GLY A 186 -6.11 16.52 8.04
N PHE A 187 -5.40 15.99 7.03
CA PHE A 187 -5.79 14.78 6.32
C PHE A 187 -5.94 13.56 7.25
N ILE A 188 -5.03 13.38 8.22
CA ILE A 188 -5.14 12.28 9.18
C ILE A 188 -6.33 12.50 10.10
N THR A 189 -6.54 13.73 10.61
CA THR A 189 -7.69 14.03 11.48
C THR A 189 -9.02 13.82 10.75
N GLU A 190 -9.15 14.30 9.52
CA GLU A 190 -10.33 14.08 8.67
C GLU A 190 -10.53 12.59 8.39
N THR A 191 -9.45 11.88 8.06
CA THR A 191 -9.47 10.42 7.88
C THR A 191 -10.01 9.71 9.12
N LEU A 192 -9.55 10.06 10.33
CA LEU A 192 -10.03 9.40 11.56
C LEU A 192 -11.50 9.72 11.83
N ALA A 193 -11.95 10.93 11.51
CA ALA A 193 -13.34 11.36 11.69
C ALA A 193 -14.33 10.56 10.83
N THR A 194 -13.92 9.98 9.69
CA THR A 194 -14.81 9.13 8.88
C THR A 194 -15.06 7.74 9.46
N TYR A 195 -14.36 7.36 10.54
CA TYR A 195 -14.46 6.05 11.20
C TYR A 195 -15.02 6.13 12.64
N VAL A 196 -15.62 7.26 12.99
CA VAL A 196 -16.40 7.46 14.23
C VAL A 196 -17.82 6.98 14.03
#